data_AF-R6YP20-F1
#
_entry.id   AF-R6YP20-F1
#
_cell.length_a   1.000
_cell.length_b   1.000
_cell.length_c   1.000
_cell.angle_alpha   90.00
_cell.angle_beta   90.00
_cell.angle_gamma   90.00
#
_symmetry.space_group_name_H-M   'P 1'
#
loop_
_entity.id
_entity.type
_entity.pdbx_description
1 polymer ?
#
loop_
_entity_poly.entity_id
_entity_poly.type
_entity_poly.pdbx_seq_one_letter_code
_entity_poly.pdbx_strand_id
1 'polypeptide(L)'
;MTLSRFLSSYIFRNVYRRGVKYRNYYVASMCTFFVSGFWHGAGWTFVVWGIVNGILVCIASYRNKHNMKTPLWLGIPLTFILAVFVRVLFVSNTFTDAWYVLRGMFNFSTLNLSAIKDALIDNRDMWLLNLFGLAICWFAPTTKKMTEHFKPNWKYLLYAATLLVICLLNMDKVVQFLYFQF
;
A
#
# COMPACT_ATOMS: atom_id res chain seq x y z
N MET A 1 6.56 -5.52 16.55
CA MET A 1 5.08 -5.50 16.39
C MET A 1 4.76 -4.75 15.11
N THR A 2 3.96 -5.30 14.19
CA THR A 2 3.58 -4.58 12.95
C THR A 2 2.36 -3.69 13.21
N LEU A 3 2.21 -2.59 12.47
CA LEU A 3 1.08 -1.65 12.57
C LEU A 3 -0.27 -2.39 12.52
N SER A 4 -0.41 -3.31 11.57
CA SER A 4 -1.61 -4.12 11.42
C SER A 4 -1.91 -4.94 12.68
N ARG A 5 -0.88 -5.49 13.36
CA ARG A 5 -1.07 -6.22 14.62
C ARG A 5 -1.49 -5.30 15.75
N PHE A 6 -0.96 -4.08 15.81
CA PHE A 6 -1.36 -3.09 16.81
C PHE A 6 -2.84 -2.71 16.64
N LEU A 7 -3.23 -2.26 15.45
CA LEU A 7 -4.61 -1.86 15.16
C LEU A 7 -5.61 -3.02 15.39
N SER A 8 -5.25 -4.23 14.98
CA SER A 8 -6.09 -5.40 15.21
C SER A 8 -6.23 -5.76 16.71
N SER A 9 -5.13 -5.71 17.46
CA SER A 9 -5.14 -6.13 18.87
C SER A 9 -5.77 -5.09 19.80
N TYR A 10 -5.54 -3.80 19.54
CA TYR A 10 -5.94 -2.71 20.43
C TYR A 10 -7.21 -1.99 20.00
N ILE A 11 -7.50 -1.90 18.70
CA ILE A 11 -8.72 -1.22 18.23
C ILE A 11 -9.78 -2.26 17.89
N PHE A 12 -9.49 -3.13 16.92
CA PHE A 12 -10.47 -4.07 16.40
C PHE A 12 -11.02 -4.99 17.50
N ARG A 13 -10.13 -5.65 18.28
CA ARG A 13 -10.55 -6.60 19.32
C ARG A 13 -11.27 -5.95 20.51
N ASN A 14 -11.00 -4.68 20.79
CA ASN A 14 -11.70 -3.95 21.86
C ASN A 14 -13.12 -3.54 21.44
N VAL A 15 -13.32 -3.21 20.16
CA VAL A 15 -14.64 -2.85 19.62
C VAL A 15 -15.46 -4.10 19.27
N TYR A 16 -14.81 -5.10 18.68
CA TYR A 16 -15.46 -6.36 18.30
C TYR A 16 -15.77 -7.22 19.52
N ARG A 17 -17.04 -7.57 19.68
CA ARG A 17 -17.53 -8.49 20.71
C ARG A 17 -18.04 -9.78 20.05
N ARG A 18 -17.47 -10.92 20.44
CA ARG A 18 -17.85 -12.25 19.95
C ARG A 18 -19.28 -12.59 20.43
N GLY A 19 -20.12 -13.13 19.54
CA GLY A 19 -21.52 -13.48 19.85
C GLY A 19 -22.56 -12.38 19.61
N VAL A 20 -22.14 -11.17 19.21
CA VAL A 20 -23.04 -10.07 18.85
C VAL A 20 -23.44 -10.15 17.37
N LYS A 21 -24.56 -9.49 16.99
CA LYS A 21 -25.03 -9.33 15.61
C LYS A 21 -23.87 -8.95 14.66
N TYR A 22 -23.94 -9.49 13.44
CA TYR A 22 -22.93 -9.29 12.38
C TYR A 22 -22.59 -7.83 12.08
N ARG A 23 -23.51 -6.89 12.36
CA ARG A 23 -23.28 -5.44 12.25
C ARG A 23 -22.06 -4.98 13.07
N ASN A 24 -21.77 -5.65 14.18
CA ASN A 24 -20.64 -5.32 15.05
C ASN A 24 -19.29 -5.51 14.36
N TYR A 25 -19.18 -6.49 13.45
CA TYR A 25 -17.96 -6.70 12.67
C TYR A 25 -17.69 -5.50 11.73
N TYR A 26 -18.72 -4.99 11.07
CA TYR A 26 -18.59 -3.85 10.16
C TYR A 26 -18.23 -2.58 10.92
N VAL A 27 -18.86 -2.34 12.08
CA VAL A 27 -18.50 -1.20 12.95
C VAL A 27 -17.04 -1.32 13.42
N ALA A 28 -16.62 -2.49 13.92
CA ALA A 28 -15.25 -2.69 14.37
C ALA A 28 -14.23 -2.50 13.23
N SER A 29 -14.54 -2.97 12.03
CA SER A 29 -13.71 -2.78 10.83
C SER A 29 -13.60 -1.31 10.48
N MET A 30 -14.73 -0.60 10.41
CA MET A 30 -14.75 0.84 10.12
C MET A 30 -13.99 1.66 11.15
N CYS A 31 -14.19 1.41 12.45
CA CYS A 31 -13.44 2.10 13.50
C CYS A 31 -11.93 1.85 13.36
N THR A 32 -11.53 0.62 13.04
CA THR A 32 -10.10 0.27 12.90
C THR A 32 -9.47 1.02 11.74
N PHE A 33 -10.12 1.06 10.57
CA PHE A 33 -9.60 1.79 9.42
C PHE A 33 -9.68 3.31 9.57
N PHE A 34 -10.69 3.82 10.28
CA PHE A 34 -10.78 5.24 10.62
C PHE A 34 -9.60 5.67 11.49
N VAL A 35 -9.33 4.93 12.58
CA VAL A 35 -8.16 5.19 13.44
C VAL A 35 -6.86 5.03 12.66
N SER A 36 -6.79 4.07 11.72
CA SER A 36 -5.64 3.93 10.82
C SER A 36 -5.42 5.17 9.96
N GLY A 37 -6.49 5.78 9.43
CA GLY A 37 -6.40 7.02 8.66
C GLY A 37 -5.84 8.17 9.49
N PHE A 38 -6.36 8.36 10.70
CA PHE A 38 -5.86 9.37 11.65
C PHE A 38 -4.39 9.17 12.03
N TRP A 39 -3.93 7.92 12.11
CA TRP A 39 -2.52 7.62 12.40
C TRP A 39 -1.56 8.05 11.29
N HIS A 40 -2.02 8.07 10.03
CA HIS A 40 -1.15 8.40 8.89
C HIS A 40 -0.96 9.91 8.66
N GLY A 41 -1.91 10.75 9.06
CA GLY A 41 -1.74 12.20 8.98
C GLY A 41 -3.01 12.99 9.35
N ALA A 42 -2.84 14.29 9.58
CA ALA A 42 -3.94 15.21 9.94
C ALA A 42 -4.77 15.68 8.73
N GLY A 43 -4.33 15.39 7.50
CA GLY A 43 -5.06 15.74 6.28
C GLY A 43 -6.36 14.95 6.13
N TRP A 44 -7.42 15.61 5.65
CA TRP A 44 -8.71 14.98 5.38
C TRP A 44 -8.63 13.85 4.33
N THR A 45 -7.63 13.88 3.44
CA THR A 45 -7.37 12.82 2.45
C THR A 45 -7.08 11.47 3.12
N PHE A 46 -6.33 11.45 4.24
CA PHE A 46 -6.05 10.24 5.01
C PHE A 46 -7.28 9.68 5.73
N VAL A 47 -8.17 10.56 6.21
CA VAL A 47 -9.44 10.14 6.85
C VAL A 47 -10.36 9.48 5.82
N VAL A 48 -10.54 10.12 4.67
CA VAL A 48 -11.33 9.57 3.56
C VAL A 48 -10.71 8.27 3.05
N TRP A 49 -9.39 8.21 2.91
CA TRP A 49 -8.67 6.99 2.59
C TRP A 49 -8.99 5.84 3.55
N GLY A 50 -8.96 6.11 4.86
CA GLY A 50 -9.31 5.11 5.89
C GLY A 50 -10.75 4.63 5.74
N ILE A 51 -11.70 5.55 5.57
CA ILE A 51 -13.12 5.23 5.38
C ILE A 51 -13.31 4.35 4.13
N VAL A 52 -12.72 4.72 3.00
CA VAL A 52 -12.83 3.97 1.74
C VAL A 52 -12.28 2.54 1.91
N ASN A 53 -11.11 2.37 2.53
CA ASN A 53 -10.57 1.03 2.81
C ASN A 53 -11.50 0.21 3.72
N GLY A 54 -12.03 0.84 4.78
CA GLY A 54 -12.98 0.19 5.68
C GLY A 54 -14.23 -0.32 4.95
N ILE A 55 -14.79 0.50 4.05
CA ILE A 55 -15.93 0.14 3.21
C ILE A 55 -15.57 -1.04 2.30
N LEU A 56 -14.41 -1.00 1.63
CA LEU A 56 -13.96 -2.09 0.75
C LEU A 56 -13.81 -3.42 1.51
N VAL A 57 -13.26 -3.40 2.73
CA VAL A 57 -13.16 -4.60 3.58
C VAL A 57 -14.55 -5.09 4.03
N CYS A 58 -15.47 -4.18 4.35
CA CYS A 58 -16.84 -4.55 4.70
C CYS A 58 -17.55 -5.22 3.50
N ILE A 59 -17.41 -4.67 2.30
CA ILE A 59 -17.95 -5.26 1.07
C ILE A 59 -17.33 -6.63 0.80
N ALA A 60 -16.00 -6.77 0.91
CA ALA A 60 -15.32 -8.05 0.73
C ALA A 60 -15.81 -9.10 1.73
N SER A 61 -15.98 -8.71 3.00
CA SER A 61 -16.51 -9.60 4.04
C SER A 61 -17.97 -10.00 3.80
N TYR A 62 -18.80 -9.06 3.33
CA TYR A 62 -20.20 -9.35 2.98
C TYR A 62 -20.27 -10.36 1.83
N ARG A 63 -19.50 -10.13 0.76
CA ARG A 63 -19.44 -11.02 -0.40
C ARG A 63 -18.95 -12.42 -0.02
N ASN A 64 -17.94 -12.51 0.82
CA ASN A 64 -17.42 -13.79 1.32
C ASN A 64 -18.48 -14.55 2.13
N LYS A 65 -19.23 -13.85 2.99
CA LYS A 65 -20.33 -14.44 3.77
C LYS A 65 -21.45 -14.99 2.90
N HIS A 66 -21.80 -14.29 1.82
CA HIS A 66 -22.83 -14.72 0.87
C HIS A 66 -22.30 -15.70 -0.20
N ASN A 67 -21.09 -16.23 -0.04
CA ASN A 67 -20.44 -17.14 -0.99
C ASN A 67 -20.41 -16.60 -2.43
N MET A 68 -20.37 -15.27 -2.60
CA MET A 68 -20.34 -14.61 -3.90
C MET A 68 -18.93 -14.70 -4.48
N LYS A 69 -18.61 -15.82 -5.11
CA LYS A 69 -17.31 -16.03 -5.76
C LYS A 69 -17.16 -15.07 -6.93
N THR A 70 -16.12 -14.25 -6.91
CA THR A 70 -15.66 -13.54 -8.11
C THR A 70 -14.69 -14.43 -8.86
N PRO A 71 -14.83 -14.56 -10.20
CA PRO A 71 -13.83 -15.27 -10.97
C PRO A 71 -12.50 -14.50 -10.91
N LEU A 72 -11.39 -15.23 -10.93
CA LEU A 72 -10.05 -14.68 -10.70
C LEU A 72 -9.70 -13.57 -11.70
N TRP A 73 -10.07 -13.76 -12.96
CA TRP A 73 -9.83 -12.82 -14.06
C TRP A 73 -10.52 -11.47 -13.88
N LEU A 74 -11.63 -11.42 -13.13
CA LEU A 74 -12.32 -10.17 -12.79
C LEU A 74 -11.86 -9.64 -11.43
N GLY A 75 -11.60 -10.53 -10.48
CA GLY A 75 -11.20 -10.16 -9.13
C GLY A 75 -9.86 -9.42 -9.07
N ILE A 76 -8.85 -9.89 -9.80
CA ILE A 76 -7.51 -9.28 -9.83
C ILE A 76 -7.53 -7.84 -10.36
N PRO A 77 -8.02 -7.56 -11.59
CA PRO A 77 -8.00 -6.20 -12.10
C PRO A 77 -8.90 -5.27 -11.28
N LEU A 78 -10.03 -5.75 -10.77
CA LEU A 78 -10.91 -4.95 -9.92
C LEU A 78 -10.23 -4.54 -8.62
N THR A 79 -9.58 -5.47 -7.90
CA THR A 79 -8.86 -5.12 -6.67
C THR A 79 -7.66 -4.22 -6.95
N PHE A 80 -6.98 -4.42 -8.08
CA PHE A 80 -5.88 -3.55 -8.49
C PHE A 80 -6.35 -2.11 -8.73
N ILE A 81 -7.41 -1.90 -9.51
CA ILE A 81 -7.97 -0.56 -9.79
C ILE A 81 -8.42 0.11 -8.48
N LEU A 82 -9.12 -0.62 -7.61
CA LEU A 82 -9.55 -0.10 -6.32
C LEU A 82 -8.35 0.26 -5.42
N ALA A 83 -7.30 -0.56 -5.44
CA ALA A 83 -6.07 -0.28 -4.69
C ALA A 83 -5.34 0.96 -5.23
N VAL A 84 -5.29 1.15 -6.55
CA VAL A 84 -4.73 2.36 -7.17
C VAL A 84 -5.54 3.59 -6.79
N PHE A 85 -6.88 3.53 -6.88
CA PHE A 85 -7.76 4.64 -6.48
C PHE A 85 -7.54 5.05 -5.03
N VAL A 86 -7.51 4.05 -4.14
CA VAL A 86 -7.20 4.25 -2.72
C VAL A 86 -5.80 4.84 -2.55
N ARG A 87 -4.79 4.38 -3.30
CA ARG A 87 -3.42 4.90 -3.22
C ARG A 87 -3.34 6.37 -3.61
N VAL A 88 -4.10 6.83 -4.61
CA VAL A 88 -4.15 8.24 -5.01
C VAL A 88 -4.62 9.12 -3.84
N LEU A 89 -5.65 8.68 -3.10
CA LEU A 89 -6.12 9.39 -1.90
C LEU A 89 -5.08 9.43 -0.78
N PHE A 90 -4.19 8.43 -0.70
CA PHE A 90 -3.14 8.38 0.32
C PHE A 90 -1.95 9.30 0.02
N VAL A 91 -1.65 9.52 -1.25
CA VAL A 91 -0.45 10.27 -1.69
C VAL A 91 -0.75 11.74 -1.97
N SER A 92 -2.01 12.09 -2.26
CA SER A 92 -2.41 13.45 -2.59
C SER A 92 -2.44 14.36 -1.36
N ASN A 93 -1.92 15.58 -1.52
CA ASN A 93 -1.94 16.62 -0.49
C ASN A 93 -3.34 17.24 -0.34
N THR A 94 -4.04 17.41 -1.46
CA THR A 94 -5.41 17.96 -1.49
C THR A 94 -6.38 17.07 -2.28
N PHE A 95 -7.68 17.22 -2.02
CA PHE A 95 -8.71 16.54 -2.82
C PHE A 95 -8.70 16.98 -4.28
N THR A 96 -8.30 18.22 -4.54
CA THR A 96 -8.14 18.77 -5.88
C THR A 96 -7.06 18.03 -6.64
N ASP A 97 -5.90 17.79 -6.02
CA ASP A 97 -4.79 17.04 -6.63
C ASP A 97 -5.21 15.59 -6.91
N ALA A 98 -5.87 14.94 -5.94
CA ALA A 98 -6.40 13.59 -6.11
C ALA A 98 -7.32 13.51 -7.35
N TRP A 99 -8.19 14.50 -7.50
CA TRP A 99 -9.13 14.58 -8.61
C TRP A 99 -8.44 14.82 -9.96
N TYR A 100 -7.42 15.69 -10.01
CA TYR A 100 -6.62 15.90 -11.22
C TYR A 100 -5.91 14.63 -11.66
N VAL A 101 -5.29 13.90 -10.72
CA VAL A 101 -4.62 12.63 -11.02
C VAL A 101 -5.62 11.59 -11.54
N LEU A 102 -6.76 11.44 -10.88
CA LEU A 102 -7.80 10.50 -11.31
C LEU A 102 -8.33 10.84 -12.70
N ARG A 103 -8.61 12.12 -12.99
CA ARG A 103 -9.02 12.55 -14.34
C ARG A 103 -7.94 12.30 -15.38
N GLY A 104 -6.67 12.54 -15.03
CA GLY A 104 -5.53 12.25 -15.90
C GLY A 104 -5.44 10.78 -16.30
N MET A 105 -5.74 9.85 -15.38
CA MET A 105 -5.74 8.41 -15.67
C MET A 105 -6.78 8.00 -16.72
N PHE A 106 -7.87 8.74 -16.86
CA PHE A 106 -8.93 8.48 -17.86
C PHE A 106 -8.85 9.42 -19.07
N ASN A 107 -7.85 10.30 -19.13
CA ASN A 107 -7.69 11.21 -20.26
C ASN A 107 -6.82 10.58 -21.35
N PHE A 108 -7.48 10.07 -22.39
CA PHE A 108 -6.82 9.47 -23.55
C PHE A 108 -6.50 10.49 -24.66
N SER A 109 -6.92 11.76 -24.52
CA SER A 109 -6.79 12.76 -25.59
C SER A 109 -5.34 13.22 -25.82
N THR A 110 -4.45 13.00 -24.85
CA THR A 110 -3.03 13.37 -24.91
C THR A 110 -2.12 12.21 -25.32
N LEU A 111 -2.69 11.04 -25.67
CA LEU A 111 -1.92 9.86 -26.09
C LEU A 111 -1.48 10.00 -27.54
N ASN A 112 -0.36 10.70 -27.74
CA ASN A 112 0.34 10.77 -29.02
C ASN A 112 1.57 9.85 -29.02
N LEU A 113 1.93 9.32 -30.18
CA LEU A 113 3.08 8.42 -30.33
C LEU A 113 4.41 9.10 -29.94
N SER A 114 4.52 10.40 -30.16
CA SER A 114 5.66 11.22 -29.69
C SER A 114 5.72 11.27 -28.17
N ALA A 115 4.60 11.59 -27.50
CA ALA A 115 4.51 11.64 -26.05
C ALA A 115 4.86 10.29 -25.38
N ILE A 116 4.49 9.17 -26.01
CA ILE A 116 4.86 7.83 -25.52
C ILE A 116 6.37 7.59 -25.66
N LYS A 117 6.98 8.01 -26.77
CA LYS A 117 8.44 7.88 -26.97
C LYS A 117 9.21 8.73 -25.97
N ASP A 118 8.81 9.98 -25.79
CA ASP A 118 9.46 10.91 -24.86
C ASP A 118 9.35 10.36 -23.42
N ALA A 119 8.16 9.88 -23.01
CA ALA A 119 7.95 9.27 -21.70
C ALA A 119 8.78 8.00 -21.45
N LEU A 120 9.12 7.24 -22.50
CA LEU A 120 9.91 6.01 -22.39
C LEU A 120 11.42 6.28 -22.40
N ILE A 121 11.86 7.23 -23.23
CA ILE A 121 13.28 7.56 -23.41
C ILE A 121 13.77 8.43 -22.25
N ASP A 122 13.04 9.47 -21.87
CA ASP A 122 13.46 10.39 -20.82
C ASP A 122 13.46 9.74 -19.44
N ASN A 123 12.56 8.77 -19.20
CA ASN A 123 12.44 8.06 -17.93
C ASN A 123 13.03 6.64 -17.97
N ARG A 124 13.96 6.36 -18.89
CA ARG A 124 14.51 5.02 -19.10
C ARG A 124 15.03 4.38 -17.80
N ASP A 125 15.75 5.15 -16.99
CA ASP A 125 16.33 4.64 -15.73
C ASP A 125 15.26 4.26 -14.71
N MET A 126 14.19 5.06 -14.60
CA MET A 126 13.04 4.74 -13.75
C MET A 126 12.30 3.49 -14.24
N TRP A 127 12.15 3.33 -15.56
CA TRP A 127 11.53 2.13 -16.13
C TRP A 127 12.37 0.89 -15.87
N LEU A 128 13.69 0.97 -16.06
CA LEU A 128 14.62 -0.13 -15.77
C LEU A 128 14.57 -0.52 -14.29
N LEU A 129 14.55 0.46 -13.39
CA LEU A 129 14.46 0.20 -11.95
C LEU A 129 13.11 -0.43 -11.56
N ASN A 130 12.00 0.03 -12.14
CA ASN A 130 10.68 -0.59 -11.91
C ASN A 130 10.62 -2.02 -12.44
N LEU A 131 11.14 -2.29 -13.64
CA LEU A 131 11.19 -3.63 -14.22
C LEU A 131 12.05 -4.57 -13.37
N PHE A 132 13.20 -4.08 -12.90
CA PHE A 132 14.06 -4.84 -11.99
C PHE A 132 13.36 -5.14 -10.66
N GLY A 133 12.67 -4.15 -10.07
CA GLY A 133 11.88 -4.33 -8.86
C GLY A 133 10.74 -5.34 -9.04
N LEU A 134 10.03 -5.29 -10.17
CA LEU A 134 8.99 -6.25 -10.52
C LEU A 134 9.56 -7.67 -10.70
N ALA A 135 10.72 -7.80 -11.34
CA ALA A 135 11.40 -9.08 -11.48
C ALA A 135 11.76 -9.66 -10.10
N ILE A 136 12.29 -8.84 -9.18
CA ILE A 136 12.53 -9.28 -7.80
C ILE A 136 11.22 -9.72 -7.15
N CYS A 137 10.15 -8.93 -7.22
CA CYS A 137 8.87 -9.30 -6.63
C CYS A 137 8.28 -10.61 -7.18
N TRP A 138 8.55 -10.91 -8.45
CA TRP A 138 8.04 -12.12 -9.11
C TRP A 138 8.89 -13.37 -8.83
N PHE A 139 10.22 -13.23 -8.84
CA PHE A 139 11.14 -14.37 -8.73
C PHE A 139 11.69 -14.58 -7.31
N ALA A 140 11.78 -13.53 -6.50
CA ALA A 140 12.29 -13.66 -5.15
C ALA A 140 11.23 -14.28 -4.22
N PRO A 141 11.65 -15.17 -3.30
CA PRO A 141 10.74 -15.68 -2.28
C PRO A 141 10.26 -14.54 -1.37
N THR A 142 9.02 -14.65 -0.91
CA THR A 142 8.49 -13.69 0.06
C THR A 142 9.33 -13.69 1.34
N THR A 143 9.45 -12.53 2.00
CA THR A 143 10.27 -12.35 3.21
C THR A 143 9.93 -13.40 4.27
N LYS A 144 8.65 -13.78 4.42
CA LYS A 144 8.22 -14.81 5.36
C LYS A 144 8.91 -16.16 5.11
N LYS A 145 8.95 -16.61 3.85
CA LYS A 145 9.59 -17.87 3.46
C LYS A 145 11.11 -17.81 3.63
N MET A 146 11.72 -16.64 3.43
CA MET A 146 13.15 -16.43 3.70
C MET A 146 13.47 -16.55 5.19
N THR A 147 12.63 -15.97 6.07
CA THR A 147 12.84 -16.01 7.52
C THR A 147 12.67 -17.41 8.10
N GLU A 148 11.74 -18.22 7.55
CA GLU A 148 11.51 -19.61 8.01
C GLU A 148 12.75 -20.52 7.86
N HIS A 149 13.61 -20.24 6.87
CA HIS A 149 14.84 -20.99 6.61
C HIS A 149 16.11 -20.22 7.02
N PHE A 150 15.97 -19.08 7.69
CA PHE A 150 17.11 -18.26 8.06
C PHE A 150 17.94 -18.97 9.14
N LYS A 151 19.21 -19.23 8.83
CA LYS A 151 20.21 -19.69 9.79
C LYS A 151 21.34 -18.67 9.84
N PRO A 152 21.69 -18.12 11.02
CA PRO A 152 22.82 -17.21 11.13
C PRO A 152 24.11 -17.91 10.69
N ASN A 153 24.74 -17.37 9.66
CA ASN A 153 25.95 -17.89 9.04
C ASN A 153 26.90 -16.72 8.76
N TRP A 154 28.20 -16.98 8.73
CA TRP A 154 29.23 -15.99 8.43
C TRP A 154 28.97 -15.23 7.12
N LYS A 155 28.37 -15.89 6.11
CA LYS A 155 27.95 -15.24 4.86
C LYS A 155 26.94 -14.11 5.07
N TYR A 156 25.94 -14.33 5.94
CA TYR A 156 24.95 -13.30 6.28
C TYR A 156 25.55 -12.20 7.16
N LEU A 157 26.50 -12.55 8.02
CA LEU A 157 27.25 -11.58 8.83
C LEU A 157 28.10 -10.66 7.93
N LEU A 158 28.82 -11.23 6.96
CA LEU A 158 29.58 -10.46 5.99
C LEU A 158 28.66 -9.54 5.17
N TYR A 159 27.52 -10.06 4.69
CA TYR A 159 26.52 -9.27 3.97
C TYR A 159 25.92 -8.14 4.82
N ALA A 160 25.60 -8.41 6.09
CA ALA A 160 25.10 -7.39 7.00
C ALA A 160 26.17 -6.33 7.31
N ALA A 161 27.42 -6.74 7.49
CA ALA A 161 28.55 -5.84 7.73
C ALA A 161 28.84 -4.94 6.52
N THR A 162 28.82 -5.48 5.30
CA THR A 162 29.00 -4.66 4.08
C THR A 162 27.86 -3.66 3.92
N LEU A 163 26.60 -4.08 4.12
CA LEU A 163 25.46 -3.16 4.08
C LEU A 163 25.55 -2.07 5.16
N LEU A 164 25.98 -2.43 6.37
CA LEU A 164 26.18 -1.49 7.46
C LEU A 164 27.23 -0.43 7.08
N VAL A 165 28.38 -0.86 6.55
CA VAL A 165 29.43 0.06 6.09
C VAL A 165 28.91 0.98 5.00
N ILE A 166 28.19 0.45 4.00
CA ILE A 166 27.59 1.26 2.93
C ILE A 166 26.59 2.29 3.51
N CYS A 167 25.80 1.89 4.50
CA CYS A 167 24.84 2.77 5.16
C CYS A 167 25.54 3.89 5.93
N LEU A 168 26.59 3.58 6.69
CA LEU A 168 27.40 4.57 7.41
C LEU A 168 28.08 5.57 6.47
N LEU A 169 28.57 5.11 5.31
CA LEU A 169 29.18 5.97 4.30
C LEU A 169 28.19 6.91 3.58
N ASN A 170 26.88 6.61 3.62
CA ASN A 170 25.83 7.44 3.01
C ASN A 170 24.99 8.20 4.05
N MET A 171 25.42 8.23 5.33
CA MET A 171 24.66 8.86 6.43
C MET A 171 24.70 10.40 6.37
N ASP A 172 25.57 10.98 5.56
CA ASP A 172 25.69 12.41 5.28
C ASP A 172 24.54 12.96 4.42
N LYS A 173 23.80 12.10 3.73
CA LYS A 173 22.64 12.48 2.92
C LYS A 173 21.44 12.75 3.81
N VAL A 174 21.10 14.03 3.97
CA VAL A 174 19.85 14.45 4.61
C VAL A 174 18.67 14.05 3.72
N VAL A 175 18.05 12.91 4.05
CA VAL A 175 16.77 12.53 3.45
C VAL A 175 15.69 13.30 4.20
N GLN A 176 14.96 14.18 3.50
CA GLN A 176 13.79 14.83 4.09
C GLN A 176 12.77 13.75 4.48
N PHE A 177 12.53 13.60 5.78
CA PHE A 177 11.45 12.75 6.25
C PHE A 177 10.11 13.36 5.79
N LEU A 178 9.26 12.53 5.20
CA LEU A 178 7.94 12.91 4.67
C LEU A 178 7.07 13.69 5.67
N TYR A 179 7.33 13.54 6.98
CA TYR A 179 6.63 14.18 8.08
C TYR A 179 7.09 15.62 8.41
N PHE A 180 8.01 16.23 7.66
CA PHE A 180 8.39 17.64 7.86
C PHE A 180 7.95 18.55 6.70
N GLN A 181 7.06 18.10 5.82
CA GLN A 181 6.41 18.94 4.82
C GLN A 181 5.09 19.53 5.33
N PHE A 182 5.15 20.29 6.42
CA PHE A 182 4.06 21.16 6.86
C PHE A 182 4.49 22.61 6.70
#